data_AF-A0A3D0V7C2-F1
#
_entry.id   AF-A0A3D0V7C2-F1
#
_cell.length_a   1.000
_cell.length_b   1.000
_cell.length_c   1.000
_cell.angle_alpha   90.00
_cell.angle_beta   90.00
_cell.angle_gamma   90.00
#
_symmetry.space_group_name_H-M   'P 1'
#
loop_
_entity.id
_entity.type
_entity.pdbx_description
1 polymer ?
#
loop_
_entity_poly.entity_id
_entity_poly.type
_entity_poly.pdbx_seq_one_letter_code
_entity_poly.pdbx_strand_id
1 'polypeptide(L)'
;MLAPGSYLSHTGARIKTNSLHPHLSRSLEAHHLMDASRMREEDLAHCRWVEWGMSKGVTHPFLGISILGQREDLPRGLHAELVADFPGVDPYPLCYDENNHIYGFGGFVRWIHFTNPKNPHNPGILGIDWSLACRPTSGVATTMRCVADVVKMIIQHGLDPQTEIALLNWRMCEDDFLTMWKQEIELIYAWQWDQSTHGLLAPQGNHCPRCGLKTFVQKNNFCFRCGHQLRQSIVHPKEVSHGLETRLT
;
A
#
# COMPACT_ATOMS: atom_id res chain seq x y z
N MET A 1 -2.98 -18.78 13.53
CA MET A 1 -2.48 -17.92 12.44
C MET A 1 -3.43 -18.10 11.26
N LEU A 2 -3.84 -17.01 10.58
CA LEU A 2 -4.70 -17.14 9.39
C LEU A 2 -3.92 -17.81 8.25
N ALA A 3 -4.62 -18.60 7.43
CA ALA A 3 -4.08 -19.10 6.19
C ALA A 3 -4.03 -17.97 5.12
N PRO A 4 -3.24 -18.11 4.06
CA PRO A 4 -3.30 -17.18 2.93
C PRO A 4 -4.74 -17.05 2.38
N GLY A 5 -5.12 -15.82 2.02
CA GLY A 5 -6.43 -15.47 1.47
C GLY A 5 -6.94 -14.10 1.90
N SER A 6 -8.16 -13.80 1.49
CA SER A 6 -8.88 -12.57 1.83
C SER A 6 -9.86 -12.78 2.98
N TYR A 7 -9.98 -11.75 3.82
CA TYR A 7 -10.78 -11.76 5.03
C TYR A 7 -11.57 -10.47 5.18
N LEU A 8 -12.75 -10.59 5.75
CA LEU A 8 -13.56 -9.45 6.21
C LEU A 8 -13.47 -9.40 7.73
N SER A 9 -13.07 -8.25 8.28
CA SER A 9 -13.21 -7.98 9.71
C SER A 9 -14.62 -7.48 9.99
N HIS A 10 -15.31 -8.11 10.93
CA HIS A 10 -16.60 -7.69 11.43
C HIS A 10 -16.64 -7.90 12.94
N THR A 11 -16.77 -6.82 13.72
CA THR A 11 -16.85 -6.88 15.20
C THR A 11 -15.67 -7.64 15.83
N GLY A 12 -14.47 -7.51 15.23
CA GLY A 12 -13.25 -8.19 15.68
C GLY A 12 -13.07 -9.64 15.18
N ALA A 13 -14.11 -10.24 14.60
CA ALA A 13 -14.00 -11.54 13.94
C ALA A 13 -13.50 -11.39 12.50
N ARG A 14 -12.63 -12.30 12.06
CA ARG A 14 -12.10 -12.33 10.67
C ARG A 14 -12.71 -13.49 9.91
N ILE A 15 -13.58 -13.19 8.94
CA ILE A 15 -14.30 -14.18 8.14
C ILE A 15 -13.60 -14.32 6.79
N LYS A 16 -13.13 -15.54 6.45
CA LYS A 16 -12.53 -15.80 5.14
C LYS A 16 -13.55 -15.58 4.03
N THR A 17 -13.16 -14.89 2.97
CA THR A 17 -13.99 -14.66 1.79
C THR A 17 -13.28 -15.15 0.53
N ASN A 18 -14.06 -15.41 -0.52
CA ASN A 18 -13.54 -15.73 -1.84
C ASN A 18 -13.16 -14.46 -2.62
N SER A 19 -13.73 -13.30 -2.26
CA SER A 19 -13.46 -12.02 -2.91
C SER A 19 -13.82 -10.84 -2.00
N LEU A 20 -13.01 -9.79 -2.06
CA LEU A 20 -13.24 -8.47 -1.48
C LEU A 20 -14.07 -7.57 -2.40
N HIS A 21 -14.17 -7.88 -3.71
CA HIS A 21 -14.86 -7.04 -4.70
C HIS A 21 -16.25 -6.57 -4.23
N PRO A 22 -17.15 -7.46 -3.74
CA PRO A 22 -18.52 -7.04 -3.40
C PRO A 22 -18.58 -6.09 -2.21
N HIS A 23 -17.49 -5.94 -1.46
CA HIS A 23 -17.38 -5.11 -0.27
C HIS A 23 -16.61 -3.82 -0.56
N LEU A 24 -15.67 -3.83 -1.52
CA LEU A 24 -14.95 -2.65 -1.97
C LEU A 24 -15.88 -1.59 -2.59
N SER A 25 -16.95 -2.03 -3.28
CA SER A 25 -17.95 -1.15 -3.90
C SER A 25 -19.05 -0.65 -2.95
N ARG A 26 -19.17 -1.23 -1.75
CA ARG A 26 -20.19 -0.85 -0.74
C ARG A 26 -19.83 0.40 0.07
N SER A 27 -18.64 0.95 -0.11
CA SER A 27 -18.20 2.23 0.49
C SER A 27 -19.08 3.42 0.08
N LEU A 28 -19.86 3.27 -0.99
CA LEU A 28 -20.75 4.31 -1.55
C LEU A 28 -22.02 4.55 -0.72
N GLU A 29 -22.34 3.69 0.24
CA GLU A 29 -23.49 3.91 1.13
C GLU A 29 -23.18 5.10 2.06
N ALA A 30 -24.10 6.07 2.13
CA ALA A 30 -23.94 7.46 2.60
C ALA A 30 -23.36 7.72 4.01
N HIS A 31 -22.84 6.70 4.69
CA HIS A 31 -22.33 6.75 6.06
C HIS A 31 -20.82 6.54 6.19
N HIS A 32 -20.08 6.37 5.07
CA HIS A 32 -18.62 6.14 5.06
C HIS A 32 -17.88 7.09 4.12
N LEU A 33 -18.40 8.30 3.99
CA LEU A 33 -17.72 9.34 3.26
C LEU A 33 -16.49 9.81 4.04
N MET A 34 -15.46 10.23 3.32
CA MET A 34 -14.32 10.90 3.93
C MET A 34 -14.78 12.16 4.67
N ASP A 35 -14.62 12.15 6.00
CA ASP A 35 -15.11 13.19 6.90
C ASP A 35 -14.10 14.34 7.01
N ALA A 36 -14.38 15.43 6.32
CA ALA A 36 -13.57 16.65 6.32
C ALA A 36 -13.38 17.26 7.72
N SER A 37 -14.33 17.07 8.65
CA SER A 37 -14.27 17.66 10.00
C SER A 37 -13.16 17.04 10.87
N ARG A 38 -12.65 15.88 10.46
CA ARG A 38 -11.56 15.15 11.15
C ARG A 38 -10.19 15.42 10.54
N MET A 39 -10.11 16.25 9.51
CA MET A 39 -8.87 16.62 8.83
C MET A 39 -8.38 17.98 9.32
N ARG A 40 -7.06 18.19 9.32
CA ARG A 40 -6.49 19.53 9.54
C ARG A 40 -6.75 20.38 8.29
N GLU A 41 -6.92 21.69 8.44
CA GLU A 41 -7.21 22.60 7.32
C GLU A 41 -6.20 22.47 6.18
N GLU A 42 -4.91 22.34 6.52
CA GLU A 42 -3.84 22.13 5.54
C GLU A 42 -3.99 20.83 4.74
N ASP A 43 -4.42 19.74 5.37
CA ASP A 43 -4.60 18.44 4.70
C ASP A 43 -5.89 18.42 3.87
N LEU A 44 -6.95 19.09 4.37
CA LEU A 44 -8.22 19.23 3.67
C LEU A 44 -8.06 19.95 2.33
N ALA A 45 -7.24 21.00 2.29
CA ALA A 45 -7.00 21.78 1.07
C ALA A 45 -6.35 20.96 -0.06
N HIS A 46 -5.63 19.90 0.28
CA HIS A 46 -4.92 19.04 -0.68
C HIS A 46 -5.61 17.70 -0.93
N CYS A 47 -6.64 17.36 -0.15
CA CYS A 47 -7.34 16.10 -0.27
C CYS A 47 -8.41 16.15 -1.37
N ARG A 48 -8.16 15.47 -2.49
CA ARG A 48 -9.10 15.40 -3.62
C ARG A 48 -10.28 14.43 -3.44
N TRP A 49 -10.27 13.63 -2.36
CA TRP A 49 -11.25 12.56 -2.12
C TRP A 49 -12.25 12.88 -1.02
N VAL A 50 -12.34 14.15 -0.60
CA VAL A 50 -13.39 14.61 0.30
C VAL A 50 -14.75 14.25 -0.30
N GLU A 51 -15.67 13.78 0.54
CA GLU A 51 -16.98 13.24 0.14
C GLU A 51 -16.94 11.92 -0.67
N TRP A 52 -15.79 11.28 -0.88
CA TRP A 52 -15.74 9.95 -1.51
C TRP A 52 -16.00 8.86 -0.47
N GLY A 53 -16.61 7.76 -0.91
CA GLY A 53 -16.78 6.57 -0.08
C GLY A 53 -15.44 5.94 0.23
N MET A 54 -15.23 5.52 1.49
CA MET A 54 -13.95 5.00 1.97
C MET A 54 -14.08 3.59 2.54
N SER A 55 -13.21 2.68 2.08
CA SER A 55 -13.02 1.34 2.63
C SER A 55 -11.57 1.17 3.08
N LYS A 56 -11.33 0.65 4.29
CA LYS A 56 -9.97 0.48 4.84
C LYS A 56 -9.57 -0.99 4.87
N GLY A 57 -8.35 -1.28 4.49
CA GLY A 57 -7.80 -2.62 4.62
C GLY A 57 -6.29 -2.65 4.80
N VAL A 58 -5.82 -3.85 5.10
CA VAL A 58 -4.40 -4.15 5.31
C VAL A 58 -4.03 -5.39 4.51
N THR A 59 -2.80 -5.43 4.02
CA THR A 59 -2.27 -6.58 3.28
C THR A 59 -0.88 -6.92 3.78
N HIS A 60 -0.62 -8.19 4.08
CA HIS A 60 0.72 -8.69 4.37
C HIS A 60 1.26 -9.44 3.16
N PRO A 61 2.22 -8.87 2.41
CA PRO A 61 2.67 -9.45 1.15
C PRO A 61 3.34 -10.81 1.24
N PHE A 62 4.11 -11.06 2.30
CA PHE A 62 4.78 -12.36 2.45
C PHE A 62 3.86 -13.49 2.93
N LEU A 63 2.81 -13.16 3.71
CA LEU A 63 1.88 -14.15 4.23
C LEU A 63 0.69 -14.38 3.28
N GLY A 64 0.54 -13.54 2.25
CA GLY A 64 -0.58 -13.64 1.31
C GLY A 64 -1.93 -13.41 1.98
N ILE A 65 -2.00 -12.49 2.94
CA ILE A 65 -3.21 -12.19 3.72
C ILE A 65 -3.66 -10.76 3.40
N SER A 66 -4.92 -10.60 3.03
CA SER A 66 -5.59 -9.28 2.96
C SER A 66 -6.82 -9.25 3.84
N ILE A 67 -6.97 -8.19 4.64
CA ILE A 67 -8.10 -8.00 5.56
C ILE A 67 -8.75 -6.67 5.23
N LEU A 68 -10.06 -6.69 4.98
CA LEU A 68 -10.89 -5.50 4.77
C LEU A 68 -11.82 -5.29 5.97
N GLY A 69 -11.86 -4.08 6.52
CA GLY A 69 -12.83 -3.72 7.56
C GLY A 69 -14.25 -3.61 6.99
N GLN A 70 -15.23 -4.23 7.65
CA GLN A 70 -16.64 -4.03 7.31
C GLN A 70 -17.15 -2.66 7.76
N ARG A 71 -18.28 -2.26 7.16
CA ARG A 71 -18.98 -0.99 7.36
C ARG A 71 -19.10 -0.57 8.84
N GLU A 72 -19.41 -1.51 9.73
CA GLU A 72 -19.63 -1.24 11.16
C GLU A 72 -18.33 -1.05 11.94
N ASP A 73 -17.21 -1.55 11.41
CA ASP A 73 -15.88 -1.43 11.99
C ASP A 73 -15.18 -0.13 11.54
N LEU A 74 -15.54 0.43 10.37
CA LEU A 74 -14.92 1.64 9.80
C LEU A 74 -14.99 2.92 10.69
N PRO A 75 -16.07 3.18 11.46
CA PRO A 75 -16.18 4.34 12.35
C PRO A 75 -15.29 4.24 13.59
N ARG A 76 -15.02 3.00 14.04
CA ARG A 76 -14.23 2.71 15.26
C ARG A 76 -12.76 2.43 14.93
N GLY A 77 -12.49 1.79 13.79
CA GLY A 77 -11.22 1.12 13.53
C GLY A 77 -10.23 1.86 12.66
N LEU A 78 -9.10 2.16 13.28
CA LEU A 78 -7.82 2.41 12.66
C LEU A 78 -7.26 1.09 12.08
N HIS A 79 -6.42 1.16 11.04
CA HIS A 79 -5.81 -0.04 10.44
C HIS A 79 -5.17 -1.00 11.45
N ALA A 80 -4.67 -0.50 12.59
CA ALA A 80 -4.07 -1.32 13.64
C ALA A 80 -5.06 -2.31 14.27
N GLU A 81 -6.34 -1.96 14.37
CA GLU A 81 -7.35 -2.87 14.93
C GLU A 81 -7.56 -4.10 14.04
N LEU A 82 -7.38 -3.97 12.72
CA LEU A 82 -7.49 -5.09 11.79
C LEU A 82 -6.42 -6.17 12.05
N VAL A 83 -5.29 -5.78 12.66
CA VAL A 83 -4.09 -6.61 12.82
C VAL A 83 -3.69 -6.85 14.28
N ALA A 84 -4.42 -6.32 15.26
CA ALA A 84 -4.00 -6.28 16.66
C ALA A 84 -3.67 -7.66 17.29
N ASP A 85 -4.28 -8.74 16.81
CA ASP A 85 -4.06 -10.10 17.35
C ASP A 85 -2.96 -10.88 16.63
N PHE A 86 -2.30 -10.28 15.63
CA PHE A 86 -1.21 -10.97 14.94
C PHE A 86 0.07 -10.93 15.78
N PRO A 87 0.80 -12.05 15.86
CA PRO A 87 2.08 -12.06 16.54
C PRO A 87 3.06 -11.12 15.81
N GLY A 88 3.84 -10.35 16.58
CA GLY A 88 4.77 -9.38 16.01
C GLY A 88 4.09 -8.14 15.44
N VAL A 89 2.89 -7.80 15.91
CA VAL A 89 2.22 -6.52 15.70
C VAL A 89 2.11 -5.82 17.06
N ASP A 90 2.39 -4.52 17.09
CA ASP A 90 2.23 -3.72 18.30
C ASP A 90 0.74 -3.52 18.62
N PRO A 91 0.36 -3.42 19.91
CA PRO A 91 -1.02 -3.10 20.27
C PRO A 91 -1.39 -1.70 19.77
N TYR A 92 -2.66 -1.47 19.48
CA TYR A 92 -3.17 -0.11 19.36
C TYR A 92 -3.10 0.62 20.73
N PRO A 93 -2.60 1.87 20.85
CA PRO A 93 -2.18 2.84 19.81
C PRO A 93 -0.68 2.82 19.45
N LEU A 94 0.12 1.94 20.04
CA LEU A 94 1.59 1.89 19.88
C LEU A 94 2.02 1.77 18.40
N CYS A 95 1.22 1.10 17.56
CA CYS A 95 1.38 1.07 16.09
C CYS A 95 1.54 2.45 15.42
N TYR A 96 1.07 3.51 16.06
CA TYR A 96 1.08 4.89 15.54
C TYR A 96 2.06 5.80 16.30
N ASP A 97 2.78 5.30 17.30
CA ASP A 97 3.74 6.08 18.06
C ASP A 97 5.07 6.19 17.31
N GLU A 98 5.39 7.37 16.81
CA GLU A 98 6.65 7.64 16.08
C GLU A 98 7.90 7.43 16.95
N ASN A 99 7.79 7.54 18.28
CA ASN A 99 8.91 7.45 19.20
C ASN A 99 9.14 6.04 19.74
N ASN A 100 8.12 5.18 19.72
CA ASN A 100 8.19 3.88 20.39
C ASN A 100 7.27 2.81 19.76
N HIS A 101 7.62 2.28 18.59
CA HIS A 101 6.97 1.12 17.99
C HIS A 101 8.00 0.03 17.70
N ILE A 102 8.10 -0.99 18.55
CA ILE A 102 9.12 -2.04 18.42
C ILE A 102 8.82 -2.93 17.20
N TYR A 103 7.54 -3.22 16.96
CA TYR A 103 7.10 -4.11 15.89
C TYR A 103 6.20 -3.43 14.85
N GLY A 104 5.53 -2.33 15.23
CA GLY A 104 4.59 -1.57 14.41
C GLY A 104 3.48 -2.46 13.84
N PHE A 105 3.21 -2.33 12.55
CA PHE A 105 2.20 -3.11 11.83
C PHE A 105 2.62 -4.55 11.50
N GLY A 106 3.78 -5.03 11.96
CA GLY A 106 4.20 -6.43 11.76
C GLY A 106 4.23 -6.89 10.30
N GLY A 107 4.66 -6.01 9.39
CA GLY A 107 4.75 -6.31 7.95
C GLY A 107 3.48 -6.10 7.14
N PHE A 108 2.37 -5.72 7.78
CA PHE A 108 1.16 -5.31 7.07
C PHE A 108 1.30 -3.90 6.48
N VAL A 109 0.92 -3.77 5.21
CA VAL A 109 0.80 -2.50 4.51
C VAL A 109 -0.65 -2.01 4.59
N ARG A 110 -0.83 -0.76 4.99
CA ARG A 110 -2.13 -0.09 5.06
C ARG A 110 -2.56 0.36 3.67
N TRP A 111 -3.84 0.23 3.37
CA TRP A 111 -4.43 0.80 2.18
C TRP A 111 -5.87 1.25 2.42
N ILE A 112 -6.33 2.12 1.56
CA ILE A 112 -7.68 2.68 1.55
C ILE A 112 -8.19 2.64 0.11
N HIS A 113 -9.38 2.10 -0.09
CA HIS A 113 -10.08 2.16 -1.36
C HIS A 113 -11.10 3.30 -1.32
N PHE A 114 -10.94 4.27 -2.22
CA PHE A 114 -11.83 5.41 -2.42
C PHE A 114 -12.75 5.13 -3.60
N THR A 115 -14.04 5.40 -3.43
CA THR A 115 -15.02 5.21 -4.49
C THR A 115 -15.81 6.49 -4.67
N ASN A 116 -15.89 6.98 -5.91
CA ASN A 116 -16.53 8.25 -6.22
C ASN A 116 -18.07 8.08 -6.28
N PRO A 117 -18.84 8.65 -5.34
CA PRO A 117 -20.30 8.53 -5.36
C PRO A 117 -20.95 9.23 -6.55
N LYS A 118 -20.27 10.22 -7.15
CA LYS A 118 -20.74 10.96 -8.34
C LYS A 118 -20.50 10.18 -9.64
N ASN A 119 -19.67 9.14 -9.60
CA ASN A 119 -19.42 8.26 -10.75
C ASN A 119 -19.28 6.80 -10.30
N PRO A 120 -20.40 6.06 -10.14
CA PRO A 120 -20.40 4.69 -9.65
C PRO A 120 -19.79 3.68 -10.64
N HIS A 121 -19.57 4.08 -11.90
CA HIS A 121 -18.85 3.27 -12.88
C HIS A 121 -17.32 3.47 -12.81
N ASN A 122 -16.84 4.44 -12.02
CA ASN A 122 -15.43 4.60 -11.76
C ASN A 122 -14.95 3.47 -10.83
N PRO A 123 -13.94 2.67 -11.22
CA PRO A 123 -13.37 1.60 -10.40
C PRO A 123 -12.73 2.06 -9.08
N GLY A 124 -12.63 3.37 -8.86
CA GLY A 124 -12.12 3.98 -7.65
C GLY A 124 -10.62 4.22 -7.69
N ILE A 125 -10.09 4.56 -6.51
CA ILE A 125 -8.67 4.77 -6.27
C ILE A 125 -8.26 3.91 -5.09
N LEU A 126 -7.18 3.15 -5.24
CA LEU A 126 -6.53 2.44 -4.13
C LEU A 126 -5.35 3.28 -3.63
N GLY A 127 -5.56 3.96 -2.52
CA GLY A 127 -4.52 4.64 -1.77
C GLY A 127 -3.72 3.67 -0.93
N ILE A 128 -2.44 3.50 -1.24
CA ILE A 128 -1.51 2.65 -0.49
C ILE A 128 -0.63 3.56 0.36
N ASP A 129 -0.48 3.22 1.64
CA ASP A 129 0.42 3.95 2.51
C ASP A 129 1.88 3.67 2.14
N TRP A 130 2.45 4.63 1.42
CA TRP A 130 3.81 4.63 0.94
C TRP A 130 4.83 4.76 2.07
N SER A 131 4.47 5.45 3.16
CA SER A 131 5.40 5.66 4.28
C SER A 131 5.75 4.35 4.99
N LEU A 132 4.80 3.41 5.05
CA LEU A 132 5.05 2.07 5.58
C LEU A 132 5.70 1.13 4.58
N ALA A 133 5.49 1.37 3.28
CA ALA A 133 6.21 0.65 2.24
C ALA A 133 7.70 1.09 2.20
N CYS A 134 7.98 2.37 2.51
CA CYS A 134 9.29 3.00 2.38
C CYS A 134 10.00 3.06 3.73
N ARG A 135 10.76 2.02 4.07
CA ARG A 135 11.70 2.13 5.20
C ARG A 135 12.90 2.96 4.75
N PRO A 136 13.45 3.87 5.57
CA PRO A 136 14.65 4.66 5.21
C PRO A 136 15.85 3.80 4.77
N THR A 137 15.91 2.54 5.21
CA THR A 137 16.93 1.56 4.86
C THR A 137 16.62 0.79 3.57
N SER A 138 15.39 0.80 3.10
CA SER A 138 14.89 0.08 1.92
C SER A 138 14.69 1.08 0.79
N GLY A 139 15.58 1.10 -0.21
CA GLY A 139 15.51 2.05 -1.32
C GLY A 139 14.17 2.03 -2.08
N VAL A 140 13.92 3.06 -2.89
CA VAL A 140 12.63 3.27 -3.59
C VAL A 140 12.15 2.04 -4.38
N ALA A 141 13.04 1.24 -4.99
CA ALA A 141 12.62 0.04 -5.70
C ALA A 141 12.06 -1.05 -4.80
N THR A 142 12.60 -1.22 -3.59
CA THR A 142 12.05 -2.19 -2.63
C THR A 142 10.64 -1.77 -2.23
N THR A 143 10.45 -0.48 -2.00
CA THR A 143 9.13 0.13 -1.74
C THR A 143 8.16 -0.11 -2.89
N MET A 144 8.58 0.17 -4.13
CA MET A 144 7.77 -0.06 -5.32
C MET A 144 7.38 -1.53 -5.48
N ARG A 145 8.31 -2.45 -5.22
CA ARG A 145 8.05 -3.88 -5.28
C ARG A 145 7.05 -4.32 -4.21
N CYS A 146 7.19 -3.79 -2.99
CA CYS A 146 6.23 -4.03 -1.92
C CYS A 146 4.82 -3.54 -2.33
N VAL A 147 4.72 -2.34 -2.91
CA VAL A 147 3.45 -1.83 -3.45
C VAL A 147 2.91 -2.72 -4.55
N ALA A 148 3.74 -3.17 -5.49
CA ALA A 148 3.34 -4.08 -6.55
C ALA A 148 2.79 -5.41 -6.00
N ASP A 149 3.48 -5.99 -5.01
CA ASP A 149 3.05 -7.22 -4.36
C ASP A 149 1.69 -7.01 -3.67
N VAL A 150 1.53 -5.90 -2.94
CA VAL A 150 0.25 -5.49 -2.32
C VAL A 150 -0.85 -5.37 -3.36
N VAL A 151 -0.63 -4.61 -4.44
CA VAL A 151 -1.61 -4.42 -5.52
C VAL A 151 -2.00 -5.77 -6.13
N LYS A 152 -1.01 -6.60 -6.47
CA LYS A 152 -1.21 -7.94 -7.03
C LYS A 152 -2.12 -8.80 -6.16
N MET A 153 -1.91 -8.84 -4.85
CA MET A 153 -2.80 -9.61 -3.98
C MET A 153 -4.20 -9.02 -3.91
N ILE A 154 -4.34 -7.69 -3.83
CA ILE A 154 -5.68 -7.09 -3.76
C ILE A 154 -6.45 -7.33 -5.09
N ILE A 155 -5.77 -7.30 -6.24
CA ILE A 155 -6.34 -7.75 -7.54
C ILE A 155 -6.78 -9.21 -7.47
N GLN A 156 -5.93 -10.12 -6.98
CA GLN A 156 -6.29 -11.54 -6.78
C GLN A 156 -7.49 -11.71 -5.83
N HIS A 157 -7.73 -10.71 -4.98
CA HIS A 157 -8.86 -10.67 -4.07
C HIS A 157 -10.03 -9.84 -4.60
N GLY A 158 -10.02 -9.41 -5.86
CA GLY A 158 -11.16 -8.78 -6.52
C GLY A 158 -11.12 -7.26 -6.58
N LEU A 159 -9.96 -6.62 -6.49
CA LEU A 159 -9.81 -5.25 -6.97
C LEU A 159 -10.01 -5.21 -8.49
N ASP A 160 -10.70 -4.20 -8.99
CA ASP A 160 -10.77 -3.96 -10.43
C ASP A 160 -9.36 -3.59 -10.94
N PRO A 161 -8.84 -4.25 -11.99
CA PRO A 161 -7.53 -3.93 -12.55
C PRO A 161 -7.40 -2.47 -13.04
N GLN A 162 -8.52 -1.81 -13.35
CA GLN A 162 -8.58 -0.40 -13.76
C GLN A 162 -8.66 0.59 -12.59
N THR A 163 -8.64 0.14 -11.33
CA THR A 163 -8.52 1.02 -10.17
C THR A 163 -7.19 1.80 -10.24
N GLU A 164 -7.24 3.13 -10.11
CA GLU A 164 -6.04 3.97 -10.05
C GLU A 164 -5.32 3.76 -8.71
N ILE A 165 -3.99 3.72 -8.74
CA ILE A 165 -3.15 3.58 -7.53
C ILE A 165 -2.68 4.97 -7.09
N ALA A 166 -2.91 5.32 -5.83
CA ALA A 166 -2.36 6.51 -5.19
C ALA A 166 -1.36 6.11 -4.10
N LEU A 167 -0.20 6.78 -4.04
CA LEU A 167 0.83 6.53 -3.04
C LEU A 167 0.72 7.60 -1.96
N LEU A 168 0.11 7.22 -0.84
CA LEU A 168 -0.24 8.15 0.23
C LEU A 168 0.86 8.22 1.27
N ASN A 169 1.12 9.42 1.76
CA ASN A 169 1.86 9.60 3.01
C ASN A 169 0.93 9.40 4.22
N TRP A 170 1.49 9.51 5.42
CA TRP A 170 0.74 9.39 6.68
C TRP A 170 -0.37 10.43 6.86
N ARG A 171 -0.32 11.55 6.11
CA ARG A 171 -1.37 12.60 6.07
C ARG A 171 -2.47 12.30 5.07
N MET A 172 -2.45 11.13 4.42
CA MET A 172 -3.39 10.76 3.36
C MET A 172 -3.30 11.65 2.11
N CYS A 173 -2.16 12.31 1.91
CA CYS A 173 -1.87 13.09 0.72
C CYS A 173 -0.91 12.32 -0.19
N GLU A 174 -1.09 12.46 -1.49
CA GLU A 174 -0.10 12.01 -2.46
C GLU A 174 0.84 13.18 -2.78
N ASP A 175 2.16 12.94 -2.69
CA ASP A 175 3.16 13.95 -3.03
C ASP A 175 3.16 14.22 -4.55
N ASP A 176 3.25 15.48 -4.96
CA ASP A 176 3.31 15.88 -6.38
C ASP A 176 4.44 15.15 -7.12
N PHE A 177 5.59 14.94 -6.45
CA PHE A 177 6.69 14.18 -7.01
C PHE A 177 6.30 12.74 -7.32
N LEU A 178 5.59 12.05 -6.42
CA LEU A 178 5.13 10.68 -6.63
C LEU A 178 4.07 10.62 -7.73
N THR A 179 3.18 11.60 -7.81
CA THR A 179 2.18 11.73 -8.88
C THR A 179 2.86 11.84 -10.24
N MET A 180 3.77 12.80 -10.40
CA MET A 180 4.53 13.00 -11.65
C MET A 180 5.31 11.75 -12.03
N TRP A 181 5.98 11.14 -11.06
CA TRP A 181 6.80 9.96 -11.27
C TRP A 181 5.98 8.77 -11.78
N LYS A 182 4.83 8.46 -11.17
CA LYS A 182 3.92 7.40 -11.63
C LYS A 182 3.43 7.63 -13.06
N GLN A 183 3.15 8.88 -13.42
CA GLN A 183 2.71 9.24 -14.76
C GLN A 183 3.83 9.02 -15.78
N GLU A 184 5.07 9.40 -15.46
CA GLU A 184 6.24 9.23 -16.34
C GLU A 184 6.54 7.76 -16.66
N ILE A 185 6.34 6.87 -15.69
CA ILE A 185 6.61 5.43 -15.80
C ILE A 185 5.37 4.60 -16.16
N GLU A 186 4.23 5.24 -16.38
CA GLU A 186 2.94 4.60 -16.69
C GLU A 186 2.50 3.56 -15.62
N LEU A 187 2.72 3.86 -14.33
CA LEU A 187 2.22 3.08 -13.20
C LEU A 187 1.01 3.78 -12.55
N ILE A 188 -0.08 3.90 -13.32
CA ILE A 188 -1.29 4.63 -12.93
C ILE A 188 -2.34 3.67 -12.37
N TYR A 189 -2.58 2.56 -13.06
CA TYR A 189 -3.65 1.61 -12.74
C TYR A 189 -3.12 0.31 -12.14
N ALA A 190 -3.96 -0.39 -11.38
CA ALA A 190 -3.60 -1.60 -10.65
C ALA A 190 -2.98 -2.67 -11.57
N TRP A 191 -3.50 -2.87 -12.78
CA TRP A 191 -2.94 -3.80 -13.76
C TRP A 191 -1.49 -3.48 -14.16
N GLN A 192 -1.15 -2.19 -14.25
CA GLN A 192 0.22 -1.75 -14.60
C GLN A 192 1.18 -2.07 -13.45
N TRP A 193 0.73 -1.89 -12.20
CA TRP A 193 1.51 -2.25 -11.03
C TRP A 193 1.76 -3.76 -10.91
N ASP A 194 0.77 -4.60 -11.21
CA ASP A 194 0.93 -6.06 -11.20
C ASP A 194 1.87 -6.55 -12.33
N GLN A 195 1.74 -5.99 -13.53
CA GLN A 195 2.41 -6.52 -14.73
C GLN A 195 3.76 -5.86 -15.04
N SER A 196 3.92 -4.56 -14.79
CA SER A 196 5.06 -3.78 -15.31
C SER A 196 6.21 -3.62 -14.31
N THR A 197 5.93 -3.70 -13.00
CA THR A 197 6.92 -3.41 -11.94
C THR A 197 8.09 -4.38 -11.91
N HIS A 198 7.86 -5.66 -12.18
CA HIS A 198 8.93 -6.67 -12.27
C HIS A 198 9.91 -6.39 -13.42
N GLY A 199 9.43 -5.86 -14.55
CA GLY A 199 10.28 -5.45 -15.67
C GLY A 199 11.02 -4.14 -15.42
N LEU A 200 10.36 -3.18 -14.78
CA LEU A 200 10.93 -1.86 -14.44
C LEU A 200 12.10 -1.96 -13.45
N LEU A 201 12.00 -2.89 -12.49
CA LEU A 201 12.98 -3.11 -11.42
C LEU A 201 13.92 -4.30 -11.68
N ALA A 202 13.91 -4.86 -12.89
CA ALA A 202 14.81 -5.94 -13.25
C ALA A 202 16.28 -5.48 -13.17
N PRO A 203 17.25 -6.37 -12.87
CA PRO A 203 18.68 -6.04 -12.87
C PRO A 203 19.21 -5.47 -14.21
N GLN A 204 18.47 -5.68 -15.31
CA GLN A 204 18.76 -5.11 -16.65
C GLN A 204 17.76 -4.02 -17.07
N GLY A 205 16.94 -3.54 -16.13
CA GLY A 205 15.92 -2.53 -16.36
C GLY A 205 16.51 -1.13 -16.53
N ASN A 206 15.68 -0.22 -17.05
CA ASN A 206 16.09 1.16 -17.32
C ASN A 206 16.03 2.10 -16.10
N HIS A 207 15.75 1.58 -14.89
CA HIS A 207 15.48 2.38 -13.69
C HIS A 207 16.46 2.09 -12.55
N CYS A 208 16.77 3.11 -11.77
CA CYS A 208 17.65 2.97 -10.60
C CYS A 208 16.91 2.28 -9.44
N PRO A 209 17.50 1.24 -8.80
CA PRO A 209 16.87 0.60 -7.65
C PRO A 209 16.80 1.50 -6.41
N ARG A 210 17.65 2.54 -6.32
CA ARG A 210 17.69 3.45 -5.18
C ARG A 210 16.67 4.59 -5.28
N CYS A 211 16.55 5.22 -6.45
CA CYS A 211 15.69 6.38 -6.63
C CYS A 211 14.47 6.15 -7.56
N GLY A 212 14.33 4.98 -8.16
CA GLY A 212 13.18 4.62 -9.01
C GLY A 212 13.11 5.34 -10.37
N LEU A 213 14.04 6.25 -10.66
CA LEU A 213 14.04 7.05 -11.89
C LEU A 213 14.68 6.33 -13.07
N LYS A 214 14.20 6.63 -14.27
CA LYS A 214 14.76 6.12 -15.53
C LYS A 214 16.18 6.66 -15.71
N THR A 215 17.16 5.77 -15.59
CA THR A 215 18.58 6.13 -15.64
C THR A 215 19.24 5.90 -16.99
N PHE A 216 18.58 5.25 -17.96
CA PHE A 216 19.26 4.81 -19.19
C PHE A 216 18.60 5.27 -20.49
N VAL A 217 19.34 6.13 -21.20
CA VAL A 217 19.37 6.21 -22.67
C VAL A 217 20.54 5.37 -23.22
N GLN A 218 21.55 5.03 -22.40
CA GLN A 218 22.73 4.20 -22.74
C GLN A 218 23.21 3.37 -21.51
N LYS A 219 23.88 2.23 -21.76
CA LYS A 219 24.42 1.29 -20.76
C LYS A 219 25.52 1.91 -19.87
N ASN A 220 25.15 2.65 -18.84
CA ASN A 220 26.09 3.14 -17.81
C ASN A 220 25.84 2.41 -16.49
N ASN A 221 26.90 2.02 -15.78
CA ASN A 221 26.82 1.18 -14.56
C ASN A 221 26.45 1.97 -13.28
N PHE A 222 26.07 3.24 -13.37
CA PHE A 222 25.77 4.09 -12.22
C PHE A 222 24.61 5.07 -12.50
N CYS A 223 23.85 5.42 -11.46
CA CYS A 223 22.80 6.43 -11.55
C CYS A 223 23.39 7.84 -11.52
N PHE A 224 23.22 8.60 -12.61
CA PHE A 224 23.72 9.99 -12.72
C PHE A 224 23.17 10.97 -11.68
N ARG A 225 22.04 10.64 -11.04
CA ARG A 225 21.37 11.54 -10.07
C ARG A 225 21.69 11.21 -8.62
N CYS A 226 21.70 9.94 -8.24
CA CYS A 226 21.95 9.52 -6.85
C CYS A 226 23.31 8.83 -6.64
N GLY A 227 24.13 8.70 -7.68
CA GLY A 227 25.46 8.10 -7.63
C GLY A 227 25.49 6.58 -7.40
N HIS A 228 24.32 5.93 -7.34
CA HIS A 228 24.21 4.50 -7.01
C HIS A 228 24.86 3.61 -8.08
N GLN A 229 25.76 2.70 -7.68
CA GLN A 229 26.39 1.73 -8.58
C GLN A 229 25.52 0.48 -8.74
N LEU A 230 25.14 0.14 -9.97
CA LEU A 230 24.27 -1.00 -10.27
C LEU A 230 24.90 -2.36 -9.98
N ARG A 231 26.23 -2.51 -10.15
CA ARG A 231 26.91 -3.83 -10.04
C ARG A 231 26.96 -4.39 -8.62
N GLN A 232 26.63 -3.60 -7.59
CA GLN A 232 26.62 -4.04 -6.19
C GLN A 232 25.23 -4.38 -5.66
N SER A 233 24.17 -4.21 -6.46
CA SER A 233 22.80 -4.37 -6.01
C SER A 233 22.07 -5.43 -6.82
N ILE A 234 22.55 -6.67 -6.70
CA ILE A 234 21.58 -7.76 -6.57
C ILE A 234 20.85 -7.41 -5.27
N VAL A 235 19.59 -7.01 -5.37
CA VAL A 235 18.68 -6.92 -4.23
C VAL A 235 18.90 -8.20 -3.43
N HIS A 236 19.62 -8.13 -2.32
CA HIS A 236 19.80 -9.31 -1.48
C HIS A 236 18.37 -9.67 -1.07
N PRO A 237 17.87 -10.87 -1.40
CA PRO A 237 16.53 -11.28 -0.97
C PRO A 237 16.33 -11.07 0.54
N LYS A 238 17.43 -11.12 1.30
CA LYS A 238 17.53 -10.83 2.73
C LYS A 238 17.16 -9.41 3.18
N GLU A 239 17.34 -8.36 2.38
CA GLU A 239 16.92 -7.00 2.77
C GLU A 239 15.40 -6.81 2.67
N VAL A 240 14.75 -7.63 1.84
CA VAL A 240 13.29 -7.80 1.84
C VAL A 240 12.84 -8.69 3.02
N SER A 241 13.79 -9.37 3.69
CA SER A 241 13.56 -10.39 4.73
C SER A 241 13.78 -9.93 6.19
N HIS A 242 14.02 -8.65 6.45
CA HIS A 242 14.26 -8.16 7.82
C HIS A 242 12.96 -8.02 8.66
N GLY A 243 12.20 -9.11 8.71
CA GLY A 243 11.10 -9.36 9.63
C GLY A 243 10.87 -10.85 9.98
N LEU A 244 11.59 -11.80 9.35
CA LEU A 244 11.37 -13.24 9.58
C LEU A 244 12.61 -14.03 10.02
N GLU A 245 13.83 -13.49 9.94
CA GLU A 245 15.05 -14.26 10.24
C GLU A 245 15.45 -14.34 11.74
N THR A 246 14.65 -13.86 12.71
CA THR A 246 15.06 -13.90 14.14
C THR A 246 14.29 -14.80 15.09
N ARG A 247 13.36 -15.67 14.68
CA ARG A 247 12.82 -16.73 15.58
C ARG A 247 12.38 -18.01 14.86
N LEU A 248 13.35 -18.76 14.33
CA LEU A 248 13.26 -20.22 14.21
C LEU A 248 14.59 -20.84 14.64
N THR A 249 14.90 -20.71 15.93
CA THR A 249 15.79 -21.58 16.69
C THR A 249 15.26 -21.63 18.11
#